data_AF-A0A936UUC3-F1
#
_entry.id   AF-A0A936UUC3-F1
#
_cell.length_a   1.000
_cell.length_b   1.000
_cell.length_c   1.000
_cell.angle_alpha   90.00
_cell.angle_beta   90.00
_cell.angle_gamma   90.00
#
_symmetry.space_group_name_H-M   'P 1'
#
loop_
_entity.id
_entity.type
_entity.pdbx_description
1 polymer ?
#
loop_
_entity_poly.entity_id
_entity_poly.type
_entity_poly.pdbx_seq_one_letter_code
_entity_poly.pdbx_strand_id
1 'polypeptide(L)'
;MRGNVSVAGGVLNFAPATAGTLRLNGTVAQSISNLGTLGFGANQNVLINNSAGVTLNAPVTILATLTFTSGLVNTTAVNLLTMGAASTVAGASNASYVNGPVKKIGNTPFTFPVGKANGLVPIRVSNFAGASSATDEFTAEYIRANANALGPVTDPLIDHVSYCEYWTLDVNNGTPTVDITFYWTANNTCGGGAYITSLPELEVAHFDGANWSTSSTGFSAKNGTAFVGDITWPGVSVFSPFSLASNTLADNPLPITINYFNGAKQNGNHLLNWKVTCFNTPNATLELERSTDGRNYSSIYSIYATALRCQQPFDYTDNAPAKGTNYYRLKMTDADGKITYSSIVHLINAVKGMDILNIAPNPIVNGNFNVKISAAEKTQMEMLITDMQGRVLQKINANLIAGFNAIPVNVRSLAAGTYQLYGNTADGRTRVLRFVIQ
;
A
#
# COMPACT_ATOMS: atom_id res chain seq x y z
N MET A 1 35.84 5.40 17.33
CA MET A 1 35.28 4.78 18.54
C MET A 1 34.44 3.59 18.11
N ARG A 2 34.59 2.47 18.81
CA ARG A 2 33.88 1.21 18.52
C ARG A 2 32.72 0.92 19.48
N GLY A 3 32.38 1.87 20.35
CA GLY A 3 31.28 1.76 21.32
C GLY A 3 30.36 2.99 21.30
N ASN A 4 29.34 2.98 22.15
CA ASN A 4 28.33 4.04 22.20
C ASN A 4 28.90 5.37 22.70
N VAL A 5 28.28 6.48 22.30
CA VAL A 5 28.50 7.80 22.90
C VAL A 5 27.31 8.07 23.82
N SER A 6 27.57 8.27 25.11
CA SER A 6 26.55 8.62 26.08
C SER A 6 26.99 9.79 26.95
N VAL A 7 26.14 10.81 27.06
CA VAL A 7 26.31 11.92 28.00
C VAL A 7 25.25 11.77 29.08
N ALA A 8 25.61 11.25 30.26
CA ALA A 8 24.67 11.01 31.36
C ALA A 8 24.21 12.30 32.09
N GLY A 9 24.86 13.43 31.80
CA GLY A 9 24.63 14.77 32.34
C GLY A 9 25.81 15.69 32.00
N GLY A 10 25.68 17.01 32.22
CA GLY A 10 26.73 17.99 31.92
C GLY A 10 26.93 18.25 30.41
N VAL A 11 28.14 18.62 29.99
CA VAL A 11 28.46 18.99 28.61
C VAL A 11 29.64 18.16 28.10
N LEU A 12 29.45 17.48 26.96
CA LEU A 12 30.52 16.92 26.15
C LEU A 12 30.57 17.66 24.82
N ASN A 13 31.65 18.40 24.57
CA ASN A 13 31.81 19.18 23.34
C ASN A 13 33.07 18.75 22.58
N PHE A 14 32.89 18.25 21.36
CA PHE A 14 33.98 17.95 20.44
C PHE A 14 34.27 19.20 19.59
N ALA A 15 35.18 20.05 20.05
CA ALA A 15 35.53 21.30 19.37
C ALA A 15 37.06 21.44 19.21
N PRO A 16 37.69 20.64 18.32
CA PRO A 16 39.13 20.69 18.11
C PRO A 16 39.54 22.01 17.42
N ALA A 17 40.73 22.51 17.75
CA ALA A 17 41.27 23.73 17.16
C ALA A 17 41.56 23.58 15.65
N THR A 18 41.88 22.37 15.20
CA THR A 18 42.07 21.99 13.80
C THR A 18 41.08 20.90 13.41
N ALA A 19 40.92 20.62 12.12
CA ALA A 19 40.00 19.60 11.64
C ALA A 19 40.23 18.24 12.32
N GLY A 20 39.21 17.75 13.02
CA GLY A 20 39.17 16.45 13.70
C GLY A 20 38.08 15.56 13.13
N THR A 21 38.12 14.25 13.40
CA THR A 21 37.07 13.33 12.93
C THR A 21 36.68 12.33 14.01
N LEU A 22 35.41 12.39 14.43
CA LEU A 22 34.80 11.36 15.25
C LEU A 22 34.39 10.23 14.31
N ARG A 23 35.06 9.09 14.43
CA ARG A 23 34.74 7.90 13.66
C ARG A 23 33.81 6.99 14.47
N LEU A 24 32.65 6.66 13.94
CA LEU A 24 31.77 5.61 14.47
C LEU A 24 32.01 4.37 13.62
N ASN A 25 32.86 3.48 14.12
CA ASN A 25 33.44 2.37 13.37
C ASN A 25 33.44 1.03 14.13
N GLY A 26 32.41 0.82 14.97
CA GLY A 26 32.16 -0.46 15.62
C GLY A 26 31.74 -1.55 14.64
N THR A 27 31.78 -2.79 15.09
CA THR A 27 31.27 -3.97 14.36
C THR A 27 29.86 -4.38 14.80
N VAL A 28 29.34 -3.73 15.83
CA VAL A 28 27.97 -3.87 16.35
C VAL A 28 27.28 -2.51 16.28
N ALA A 29 25.95 -2.50 16.33
CA ALA A 29 25.18 -1.27 16.29
C ALA A 29 25.64 -0.31 17.41
N GLN A 30 25.89 0.94 17.05
CA GLN A 30 26.26 1.99 17.99
C GLN A 30 25.10 2.94 18.22
N SER A 31 25.10 3.61 19.37
CA SER A 31 24.12 4.64 19.68
C SER A 31 24.78 5.93 20.16
N ILE A 32 24.12 7.05 19.89
CA ILE A 32 24.37 8.34 20.54
C ILE A 32 23.18 8.64 21.43
N SER A 33 23.41 8.76 22.73
CA SER A 33 22.40 9.18 23.71
C SER A 33 22.93 10.38 24.50
N ASN A 34 22.06 11.33 24.82
CA ASN A 34 22.42 12.39 25.75
C ASN A 34 21.24 12.70 26.70
N LEU A 35 21.56 12.76 27.99
CA LEU A 35 20.75 13.38 29.04
C LEU A 35 21.31 14.78 29.39
N GLY A 36 22.50 15.11 28.90
CA GLY A 36 23.13 16.44 28.94
C GLY A 36 23.36 17.03 27.53
N THR A 37 24.30 17.96 27.37
CA THR A 37 24.62 18.58 26.07
C THR A 37 25.72 17.82 25.34
N LEU A 38 25.47 17.44 24.08
CA LEU A 38 26.48 16.92 23.17
C LEU A 38 26.69 17.90 22.01
N GLY A 39 27.90 18.44 21.87
CA GLY A 39 28.26 19.40 20.82
C GLY A 39 29.30 18.87 19.84
N PHE A 40 29.13 19.20 18.57
CA PHE A 40 30.13 19.03 17.52
C PHE A 40 30.48 20.41 16.95
N GLY A 41 31.68 20.90 17.24
CA GLY A 41 32.16 22.20 16.77
C GLY A 41 32.40 22.23 15.26
N ALA A 42 32.64 23.43 14.73
CA ALA A 42 32.79 23.67 13.29
C ALA A 42 33.97 22.93 12.61
N ASN A 43 34.97 22.50 13.40
CA ASN A 43 36.11 21.72 12.92
C ASN A 43 35.96 20.21 13.17
N GLN A 44 34.83 19.76 13.69
CA GLN A 44 34.61 18.38 14.06
C GLN A 44 33.79 17.64 13.02
N ASN A 45 34.48 16.89 12.16
CA ASN A 45 33.82 15.99 11.22
C ASN A 45 33.29 14.75 11.95
N VAL A 46 32.25 14.14 11.39
CA VAL A 46 31.70 12.86 11.84
C VAL A 46 31.78 11.87 10.68
N LEU A 47 32.36 10.69 10.92
CA LEU A 47 32.46 9.62 9.95
C LEU A 47 31.65 8.40 10.41
N ILE A 48 30.68 8.01 9.59
CA ILE A 48 29.89 6.79 9.75
C ILE A 48 30.54 5.66 8.94
N ASN A 49 31.13 4.70 9.64
CA ASN A 49 31.74 3.51 9.04
C ASN A 49 31.40 2.27 9.87
N ASN A 50 30.11 2.05 10.08
CA ASN A 50 29.58 0.96 10.89
C ASN A 50 28.37 0.36 10.18
N SER A 51 28.57 -0.76 9.48
CA SER A 51 27.54 -1.47 8.73
C SER A 51 26.36 -1.95 9.58
N ALA A 52 26.54 -2.13 10.90
CA ALA A 52 25.47 -2.47 11.83
C ALA A 52 24.60 -1.25 12.22
N GLY A 53 25.00 -0.05 11.80
CA GLY A 53 24.25 1.20 11.95
C GLY A 53 24.56 1.99 13.22
N VAL A 54 24.15 3.25 13.20
CA VAL A 54 24.23 4.20 14.30
C VAL A 54 22.82 4.71 14.59
N THR A 55 22.36 4.63 15.83
CA THR A 55 21.03 5.15 16.22
C THR A 55 21.17 6.40 17.07
N LEU A 56 20.46 7.46 16.70
CA LEU A 56 20.33 8.66 17.53
C LEU A 56 19.19 8.45 18.52
N ASN A 57 19.55 8.42 19.81
CA ASN A 57 18.62 8.42 20.94
C ASN A 57 18.48 9.82 21.56
N ALA A 58 19.00 10.83 20.88
CA ALA A 58 18.85 12.25 21.19
C ALA A 58 19.16 13.11 19.95
N PRO A 59 18.72 14.38 19.91
CA PRO A 59 19.11 15.32 18.86
C PRO A 59 20.63 15.49 18.75
N VAL A 60 21.13 15.56 17.52
CA VAL A 60 22.55 15.82 17.22
C VAL A 60 22.66 16.88 16.14
N THR A 61 23.50 17.88 16.39
CA THR A 61 23.84 18.92 15.40
C THR A 61 25.27 18.75 14.92
N ILE A 62 25.47 18.67 13.60
CA ILE A 62 26.79 18.62 12.96
C ILE A 62 27.02 19.94 12.23
N LEU A 63 28.08 20.65 12.62
CA LEU A 63 28.45 21.95 12.03
C LEU A 63 29.50 21.85 10.91
N ALA A 64 30.21 20.72 10.83
CA ALA A 64 31.27 20.44 9.85
C ALA A 64 30.79 19.41 8.80
N THR A 65 31.64 18.47 8.40
CA THR A 65 31.27 17.40 7.44
C THR A 65 30.73 16.15 8.15
N LEU A 66 29.59 15.64 7.66
CA LEU A 66 29.15 14.26 7.89
C LEU A 66 29.58 13.39 6.70
N THR A 67 30.45 12.41 6.94
CA THR A 67 30.91 11.48 5.91
C THR A 67 30.35 10.10 6.17
N PHE A 68 29.85 9.46 5.12
CA PHE A 68 29.46 8.06 5.12
C PHE A 68 30.51 7.20 4.39
N THR A 69 30.77 6.01 4.93
CA THR A 69 31.53 4.94 4.28
C THR A 69 30.73 3.65 4.30
N SER A 70 30.04 3.35 5.41
CA SER A 70 29.17 2.18 5.53
C SER A 70 28.17 2.37 6.66
N GLY A 71 26.94 1.91 6.44
CA GLY A 71 25.90 1.82 7.45
C GLY A 71 25.02 3.04 7.58
N LEU A 72 23.92 2.84 8.30
CA LEU A 72 22.83 3.80 8.39
C LEU A 72 22.94 4.67 9.64
N VAL A 73 22.41 5.88 9.58
CA VAL A 73 22.08 6.67 10.77
C VAL A 73 20.56 6.65 10.95
N ASN A 74 20.05 6.08 12.03
CA ASN A 74 18.62 6.07 12.34
C ASN A 74 18.25 7.31 13.14
N THR A 75 17.25 8.06 12.68
CA THR A 75 16.75 9.29 13.30
C THR A 75 15.24 9.25 13.45
N THR A 76 14.70 10.13 14.29
CA THR A 76 13.25 10.35 14.42
C THR A 76 12.97 11.85 14.49
N ALA A 77 11.70 12.26 14.40
CA ALA A 77 11.31 13.66 14.61
C ALA A 77 11.74 14.20 15.99
N VAL A 78 11.88 13.32 16.99
CA VAL A 78 12.38 13.67 18.33
C VAL A 78 13.90 13.64 18.38
N ASN A 79 14.53 12.59 17.86
CA ASN A 79 15.98 12.38 17.86
C ASN A 79 16.56 12.74 16.49
N LEU A 80 16.49 14.04 16.19
CA LEU A 80 16.76 14.56 14.87
C LEU A 80 18.24 14.78 14.62
N LEU A 81 18.70 14.42 13.41
CA LEU A 81 20.00 14.86 12.90
C LEU A 81 19.83 16.24 12.26
N THR A 82 20.58 17.22 12.76
CA THR A 82 20.61 18.59 12.24
C THR A 82 21.96 18.90 11.61
N MET A 83 21.94 19.37 10.37
CA MET A 83 23.08 19.82 9.60
C MET A 83 23.12 21.35 9.64
N GLY A 84 24.19 21.94 10.15
CA GLY A 84 24.33 23.40 10.30
C GLY A 84 24.49 24.17 8.98
N ALA A 85 24.54 25.50 9.06
CA ALA A 85 24.66 26.40 7.91
C ALA A 85 25.81 26.05 6.96
N ALA A 86 27.02 25.89 7.49
CA ALA A 86 28.23 25.56 6.73
C ALA A 86 28.50 24.04 6.59
N SER A 87 27.61 23.19 7.08
CA SER A 87 27.83 21.76 7.11
C SER A 87 27.66 21.11 5.73
N THR A 88 28.35 20.00 5.52
CA THR A 88 28.29 19.23 4.27
C THR A 88 28.07 17.75 4.55
N VAL A 89 27.57 17.03 3.55
CA VAL A 89 27.48 15.57 3.57
C VAL A 89 28.29 15.00 2.41
N ALA A 90 29.03 13.92 2.66
CA ALA A 90 29.81 13.21 1.66
C ALA A 90 29.67 11.69 1.80
N GLY A 91 29.80 10.95 0.69
CA GLY A 91 29.87 9.49 0.70
C GLY A 91 28.56 8.75 0.97
N ALA A 92 27.41 9.45 0.95
CA ALA A 92 26.11 8.79 1.03
C ALA A 92 25.93 7.85 -0.18
N SER A 93 25.41 6.65 0.06
CA SER A 93 25.24 5.59 -0.94
C SER A 93 24.08 4.69 -0.56
N ASN A 94 23.72 3.72 -1.41
CA ASN A 94 22.69 2.73 -1.06
C ASN A 94 23.08 1.81 0.11
N ALA A 95 24.36 1.77 0.51
CA ALA A 95 24.81 1.07 1.70
C ALA A 95 24.93 1.98 2.94
N SER A 96 24.72 3.29 2.78
CA SER A 96 25.00 4.27 3.82
C SER A 96 24.25 5.59 3.63
N TYR A 97 23.20 5.79 4.43
CA TYR A 97 22.29 6.93 4.37
C TYR A 97 21.65 7.16 5.75
N VAL A 98 20.86 8.21 5.88
CA VAL A 98 20.02 8.47 7.05
C VAL A 98 18.67 7.81 6.85
N ASN A 99 18.28 6.93 7.77
CA ASN A 99 16.96 6.32 7.84
C ASN A 99 16.11 7.09 8.84
N GLY A 100 15.35 8.06 8.34
CA GLY A 100 14.56 9.00 9.14
C GLY A 100 14.77 10.45 8.70
N PRO A 101 14.17 11.42 9.41
CA PRO A 101 14.25 12.82 9.04
C PRO A 101 15.64 13.43 9.28
N VAL A 102 15.99 14.41 8.44
CA VAL A 102 17.21 15.23 8.54
C VAL A 102 16.83 16.69 8.43
N LYS A 103 17.31 17.52 9.36
CA LYS A 103 17.19 18.98 9.27
C LYS A 103 18.44 19.60 8.66
N LYS A 104 18.28 20.61 7.80
CA LYS A 104 19.33 21.52 7.34
C LYS A 104 18.98 22.95 7.77
N ILE A 105 19.93 23.61 8.42
CA ILE A 105 19.90 25.05 8.69
C ILE A 105 20.70 25.75 7.60
N GLY A 106 20.21 26.86 7.06
CA GLY A 106 20.91 27.74 6.12
C GLY A 106 20.38 27.70 4.69
N ASN A 107 20.88 28.65 3.89
CA ASN A 107 20.45 28.96 2.53
C ASN A 107 21.47 28.54 1.45
N THR A 108 22.21 27.46 1.71
CA THR A 108 23.17 26.90 0.76
C THR A 108 22.62 25.60 0.16
N PRO A 109 22.88 25.31 -1.13
CA PRO A 109 22.47 24.05 -1.75
C PRO A 109 22.81 22.83 -0.90
N PHE A 110 21.84 21.95 -0.71
CA PHE A 110 21.99 20.78 0.16
C PHE A 110 21.21 19.60 -0.37
N THR A 111 21.88 18.44 -0.43
CA THR A 111 21.25 17.15 -0.77
C THR A 111 21.08 16.36 0.52
N PHE A 112 19.83 16.12 0.90
CA PHE A 112 19.50 15.35 2.08
C PHE A 112 19.85 13.87 1.84
N PRO A 113 20.72 13.26 2.68
CA PRO A 113 21.17 11.88 2.49
C PRO A 113 20.13 10.89 3.04
N VAL A 114 18.85 11.06 2.71
CA VAL A 114 17.73 10.29 3.27
C VAL A 114 17.45 9.04 2.45
N GLY A 115 16.97 7.99 3.13
CA GLY A 115 16.61 6.72 2.51
C GLY A 115 15.79 5.84 3.44
N LYS A 116 15.34 4.69 2.91
CA LYS A 116 14.68 3.61 3.66
C LYS A 116 15.32 2.28 3.26
N ALA A 117 14.78 1.15 3.72
CA ALA A 117 15.35 -0.18 3.53
C ALA A 117 15.85 -0.48 2.10
N ASN A 118 15.21 0.12 1.08
CA ASN A 118 15.53 -0.08 -0.34
C ASN A 118 16.69 0.80 -0.86
N GLY A 119 17.29 1.64 -0.02
CA GLY A 119 18.47 2.42 -0.37
C GLY A 119 18.31 3.93 -0.17
N LEU A 120 19.28 4.64 -0.73
CA LEU A 120 19.36 6.10 -0.69
C LEU A 120 18.42 6.66 -1.76
N VAL A 121 17.57 7.60 -1.35
CA VAL A 121 16.60 8.27 -2.22
C VAL A 121 16.57 9.74 -1.83
N PRO A 122 17.59 10.50 -2.27
CA PRO A 122 17.81 11.84 -1.76
C PRO A 122 16.74 12.80 -2.29
N ILE A 123 16.66 13.94 -1.62
CA ILE A 123 15.98 15.14 -2.12
C ILE A 123 16.96 16.30 -1.95
N ARG A 124 16.96 17.25 -2.88
CA ARG A 124 17.91 18.36 -2.87
C ARG A 124 17.18 19.69 -2.96
N VAL A 125 17.60 20.64 -2.14
CA VAL A 125 17.21 22.05 -2.23
C VAL A 125 18.36 22.88 -2.80
N SER A 126 18.04 23.82 -3.67
CA SER A 126 19.04 24.69 -4.32
C SER A 126 18.43 25.97 -4.87
N ASN A 127 19.25 26.80 -5.53
CA ASN A 127 18.82 28.05 -6.17
C ASN A 127 17.95 28.91 -5.25
N PHE A 128 18.45 29.13 -4.03
CA PHE A 128 17.78 29.92 -3.00
C PHE A 128 17.53 31.34 -3.51
N ALA A 129 16.26 31.72 -3.54
CA ALA A 129 15.75 32.98 -4.03
C ALA A 129 14.69 33.54 -3.06
N GLY A 130 14.17 34.74 -3.38
CA GLY A 130 13.19 35.42 -2.55
C GLY A 130 13.76 35.80 -1.17
N ALA A 131 12.96 35.67 -0.12
CA ALA A 131 13.31 36.04 1.26
C ALA A 131 14.17 34.98 1.99
N SER A 132 15.03 34.26 1.26
CA SER A 132 15.90 33.23 1.85
C SER A 132 16.99 33.83 2.76
N SER A 133 17.32 33.12 3.85
CA SER A 133 18.25 33.56 4.91
C SER A 133 19.16 32.43 5.39
N ALA A 134 20.33 32.78 5.92
CA ALA A 134 21.25 31.81 6.56
C ALA A 134 20.66 31.10 7.80
N THR A 135 19.47 31.51 8.24
CA THR A 135 18.71 30.91 9.34
C THR A 135 17.55 30.02 8.87
N ASP A 136 17.31 29.89 7.56
CA ASP A 136 16.22 29.05 7.05
C ASP A 136 16.40 27.61 7.53
N GLU A 137 15.31 26.94 7.87
CA GLU A 137 15.34 25.57 8.35
C GLU A 137 14.45 24.68 7.50
N PHE A 138 15.02 23.61 6.98
CA PHE A 138 14.33 22.59 6.20
C PHE A 138 14.46 21.25 6.87
N THR A 139 13.37 20.51 7.05
CA THR A 139 13.42 19.10 7.46
C THR A 139 12.90 18.24 6.34
N ALA A 140 13.71 17.27 5.91
CA ALA A 140 13.36 16.34 4.86
C ALA A 140 13.35 14.89 5.37
N GLU A 141 12.38 14.12 4.90
CA GLU A 141 12.36 12.66 5.06
C GLU A 141 11.88 12.00 3.75
N TYR A 142 12.54 10.91 3.38
CA TYR A 142 12.02 10.01 2.35
C TYR A 142 11.09 8.98 3.00
N ILE A 143 9.85 8.87 2.51
CA ILE A 143 8.86 7.91 3.00
C ILE A 143 8.58 6.86 1.94
N ARG A 144 8.70 5.59 2.35
CA ARG A 144 8.37 4.43 1.51
C ARG A 144 6.94 3.97 1.80
N ALA A 145 5.95 4.72 1.31
CA ALA A 145 4.53 4.41 1.45
C ALA A 145 3.70 5.00 0.30
N ASN A 146 2.45 4.56 0.18
CA ASN A 146 1.52 5.00 -0.85
C ASN A 146 1.16 6.49 -0.71
N ALA A 147 1.59 7.34 -1.65
CA ALA A 147 1.28 8.76 -1.65
C ALA A 147 -0.22 9.02 -1.88
N ASN A 148 -0.89 8.20 -2.70
CA ASN A 148 -2.35 8.29 -2.91
C ASN A 148 -3.16 7.93 -1.65
N ALA A 149 -2.53 7.39 -0.60
CA ALA A 149 -3.19 7.23 0.68
C ALA A 149 -3.33 8.54 1.48
N LEU A 150 -2.57 9.60 1.13
CA LEU A 150 -2.69 10.91 1.78
C LEU A 150 -3.93 11.69 1.31
N GLY A 151 -4.34 11.49 0.06
CA GLY A 151 -5.52 12.11 -0.53
C GLY A 151 -5.60 11.84 -2.04
N PRO A 152 -6.72 12.19 -2.68
CA PRO A 152 -6.93 11.94 -4.11
C PRO A 152 -6.08 12.88 -5.00
N VAL A 153 -5.94 12.50 -6.26
CA VAL A 153 -5.52 13.40 -7.34
C VAL A 153 -6.75 14.08 -7.91
N THR A 154 -6.77 15.41 -7.92
CA THR A 154 -7.88 16.20 -8.51
C THR A 154 -7.42 17.13 -9.63
N ASP A 155 -6.11 17.26 -9.82
CA ASP A 155 -5.51 18.05 -10.89
C ASP A 155 -5.64 17.30 -12.22
N PRO A 156 -6.29 17.88 -13.26
CA PRO A 156 -6.47 17.21 -14.55
C PRO A 156 -5.17 17.01 -15.33
N LEU A 157 -4.05 17.63 -14.91
CA LEU A 157 -2.73 17.43 -15.54
C LEU A 157 -2.01 16.19 -15.02
N ILE A 158 -2.56 15.52 -14.01
CA ILE A 158 -1.99 14.31 -13.39
C ILE A 158 -3.05 13.22 -13.38
N ASP A 159 -2.67 12.02 -13.81
CA ASP A 159 -3.53 10.85 -13.68
C ASP A 159 -3.39 10.23 -12.27
N HIS A 160 -2.15 10.03 -11.81
CA HIS A 160 -1.88 9.46 -10.50
C HIS A 160 -0.52 9.90 -9.92
N VAL A 161 -0.39 9.75 -8.60
CA VAL A 161 0.88 9.87 -7.86
C VAL A 161 1.46 8.50 -7.53
N SER A 162 2.73 8.45 -7.13
CA SER A 162 3.41 7.23 -6.72
C SER A 162 2.69 6.50 -5.58
N TYR A 163 2.58 5.18 -5.69
CA TYR A 163 2.01 4.33 -4.63
C TYR A 163 3.07 3.72 -3.73
N CYS A 164 4.31 4.12 -3.94
CA CYS A 164 5.48 3.47 -3.37
C CYS A 164 6.22 4.41 -2.44
N GLU A 165 6.11 5.71 -2.72
CA GLU A 165 6.90 6.71 -2.02
C GLU A 165 6.35 8.12 -2.12
N TYR A 166 6.83 8.94 -1.20
CA TYR A 166 6.79 10.39 -1.25
C TYR A 166 7.92 10.94 -0.37
N TRP A 167 8.23 12.23 -0.50
CA TRP A 167 9.12 12.95 0.39
C TRP A 167 8.30 13.92 1.21
N THR A 168 8.63 14.07 2.49
CA THR A 168 8.26 15.28 3.21
C THR A 168 9.43 16.26 3.11
N LEU A 169 9.13 17.52 2.82
CA LEU A 169 10.09 18.61 2.91
C LEU A 169 9.36 19.79 3.55
N ASP A 170 9.60 20.01 4.83
CA ASP A 170 8.96 21.06 5.60
C ASP A 170 9.92 22.22 5.82
N VAL A 171 9.43 23.45 5.70
CA VAL A 171 10.14 24.63 6.17
C VAL A 171 9.74 24.89 7.61
N ASN A 172 10.70 24.75 8.52
CA ASN A 172 10.49 24.98 9.96
C ASN A 172 10.83 26.41 10.39
N ASN A 173 11.58 27.16 9.56
CA ASN A 173 11.90 28.56 9.76
C ASN A 173 12.21 29.25 8.43
N GLY A 174 11.76 30.49 8.27
CA GLY A 174 11.93 31.28 7.05
C GLY A 174 10.81 31.11 6.03
N THR A 175 10.91 31.83 4.92
CA THR A 175 9.97 31.75 3.78
C THR A 175 10.76 31.72 2.46
N PRO A 176 11.59 30.69 2.25
CA PRO A 176 12.48 30.61 1.12
C PRO A 176 11.70 30.25 -0.16
N THR A 177 12.25 30.65 -1.30
CA THR A 177 11.90 30.07 -2.61
C THR A 177 13.11 29.28 -3.09
N VAL A 178 12.93 28.00 -3.43
CA VAL A 178 14.03 27.11 -3.81
C VAL A 178 13.65 26.22 -4.98
N ASP A 179 14.66 25.74 -5.70
CA ASP A 179 14.49 24.61 -6.59
C ASP A 179 14.61 23.31 -5.78
N ILE A 180 13.66 22.40 -5.98
CA ILE A 180 13.66 21.07 -5.36
C ILE A 180 13.96 20.02 -6.43
N THR A 181 15.03 19.26 -6.24
CA THR A 181 15.37 18.12 -7.10
C THR A 181 14.99 16.82 -6.40
N PHE A 182 14.18 16.01 -7.10
CA PHE A 182 13.76 14.67 -6.71
C PHE A 182 14.57 13.64 -7.49
N TYR A 183 14.91 12.53 -6.84
CA TYR A 183 15.74 11.49 -7.42
C TYR A 183 15.03 10.15 -7.36
N TRP A 184 15.15 9.35 -8.42
CA TRP A 184 14.81 7.93 -8.40
C TRP A 184 16.07 7.10 -8.63
N THR A 185 16.11 5.91 -8.02
CA THR A 185 17.30 5.05 -8.05
C THR A 185 16.93 3.60 -8.31
N ALA A 186 17.88 2.86 -8.89
CA ALA A 186 17.65 1.50 -9.36
C ALA A 186 17.39 0.50 -8.20
N ASN A 187 17.80 0.86 -6.99
CA ASN A 187 17.60 0.05 -5.79
C ASN A 187 16.24 0.31 -5.12
N ASN A 188 15.59 1.40 -5.49
CA ASN A 188 14.32 1.82 -4.94
C ASN A 188 13.13 1.39 -5.81
N THR A 189 13.21 0.15 -6.30
CA THR A 189 12.19 -0.47 -7.16
C THR A 189 10.82 -0.45 -6.48
N CYS A 190 9.75 -0.35 -7.28
CA CYS A 190 8.40 -0.64 -6.83
C CYS A 190 7.82 -1.73 -7.71
N GLY A 191 7.11 -2.68 -7.13
CA GLY A 191 6.82 -3.96 -7.75
C GLY A 191 8.08 -4.76 -8.08
N GLY A 192 9.20 -4.66 -7.34
CA GLY A 192 10.44 -5.36 -7.70
C GLY A 192 11.08 -4.99 -9.06
N GLY A 193 10.56 -3.96 -9.75
CA GLY A 193 11.09 -3.41 -11.01
C GLY A 193 11.25 -1.89 -10.99
N ALA A 194 11.74 -1.30 -12.08
CA ALA A 194 11.73 0.15 -12.24
C ALA A 194 10.27 0.63 -12.27
N TYR A 195 9.94 1.56 -11.38
CA TYR A 195 8.59 2.13 -11.30
C TYR A 195 8.42 3.36 -12.19
N ILE A 196 9.53 3.89 -12.73
CA ILE A 196 9.49 4.84 -13.84
C ILE A 196 9.53 4.05 -15.15
N THR A 197 8.41 3.94 -15.85
CA THR A 197 8.31 3.23 -17.13
C THR A 197 8.44 4.18 -18.32
N SER A 198 8.04 5.45 -18.15
CA SER A 198 8.12 6.49 -19.18
C SER A 198 8.61 7.80 -18.57
N LEU A 199 9.83 8.22 -18.96
CA LEU A 199 10.36 9.52 -18.54
C LEU A 199 9.52 10.69 -19.07
N PRO A 200 9.13 10.75 -20.36
CA PRO A 200 8.36 11.89 -20.87
C PRO A 200 7.08 12.22 -20.07
N GLU A 201 6.50 11.22 -19.42
CA GLU A 201 5.22 11.30 -18.71
C GLU A 201 5.38 11.46 -17.19
N LEU A 202 6.61 11.33 -16.68
CA LEU A 202 6.93 11.48 -15.27
C LEU A 202 6.76 12.93 -14.83
N GLU A 203 5.89 13.20 -13.89
CA GLU A 203 5.70 14.52 -13.27
C GLU A 203 6.09 14.50 -11.78
N VAL A 204 5.96 15.66 -11.12
CA VAL A 204 5.99 15.75 -9.66
C VAL A 204 4.69 16.37 -9.18
N ALA A 205 4.08 15.79 -8.16
CA ALA A 205 2.94 16.37 -7.48
C ALA A 205 3.33 16.85 -6.09
N HIS A 206 2.63 17.86 -5.60
CA HIS A 206 2.67 18.29 -4.20
C HIS A 206 1.29 18.10 -3.57
N PHE A 207 1.26 17.83 -2.27
CA PHE A 207 0.03 17.59 -1.52
C PHE A 207 -0.40 18.85 -0.77
N ASP A 208 -1.55 19.43 -1.10
CA ASP A 208 -2.01 20.70 -0.49
C ASP A 208 -2.63 20.55 0.91
N GLY A 209 -2.63 19.34 1.47
CA GLY A 209 -3.31 18.98 2.71
C GLY A 209 -4.63 18.23 2.50
N ALA A 210 -5.17 18.24 1.27
CA ALA A 210 -6.36 17.50 0.89
C ALA A 210 -6.17 16.71 -0.41
N ASN A 211 -5.50 17.28 -1.41
CA ASN A 211 -5.36 16.71 -2.75
C ASN A 211 -3.93 16.84 -3.26
N TRP A 212 -3.59 15.97 -4.21
CA TRP A 212 -2.37 16.08 -5.00
C TRP A 212 -2.60 16.95 -6.23
N SER A 213 -1.67 17.88 -6.45
CA SER A 213 -1.67 18.74 -7.64
C SER A 213 -0.27 19.07 -8.14
N THR A 214 -0.19 19.49 -9.40
CA THR A 214 0.98 20.08 -10.00
C THR A 214 0.75 21.58 -9.99
N SER A 215 1.16 22.29 -8.94
CA SER A 215 0.98 23.75 -8.90
C SER A 215 1.72 24.40 -10.08
N SER A 216 0.97 24.70 -11.14
CA SER A 216 1.30 25.50 -12.32
C SER A 216 2.78 25.65 -12.69
N THR A 217 3.16 24.96 -13.76
CA THR A 217 4.19 25.31 -14.77
C THR A 217 5.67 25.00 -14.48
N GLY A 218 6.11 23.87 -15.06
CA GLY A 218 7.45 23.74 -15.64
C GLY A 218 8.47 23.06 -14.75
N PHE A 219 8.47 21.73 -14.71
CA PHE A 219 9.62 20.98 -14.25
C PHE A 219 10.78 21.13 -15.23
N SER A 220 12.01 21.00 -14.72
CA SER A 220 13.18 20.89 -15.58
C SER A 220 13.07 19.68 -16.51
N ALA A 221 13.91 19.66 -17.55
CA ALA A 221 14.15 18.43 -18.29
C ALA A 221 14.50 17.30 -17.32
N LYS A 222 13.94 16.12 -17.60
CA LYS A 222 14.07 14.91 -16.79
C LYS A 222 15.36 14.25 -17.22
N ASN A 223 16.29 14.06 -16.29
CA ASN A 223 17.61 13.55 -16.59
C ASN A 223 17.69 12.07 -16.24
N GLY A 224 18.40 11.28 -17.05
CA GLY A 224 18.72 9.89 -16.74
C GLY A 224 17.89 8.85 -17.51
N THR A 225 17.50 7.80 -16.83
CA THR A 225 16.85 6.59 -17.36
C THR A 225 15.67 6.19 -16.48
N ALA A 226 14.88 5.20 -16.91
CA ALA A 226 13.86 4.56 -16.07
C ALA A 226 14.36 4.07 -14.69
N PHE A 227 15.65 3.77 -14.56
CA PHE A 227 16.22 3.20 -13.33
C PHE A 227 16.90 4.22 -12.43
N VAL A 228 17.44 5.29 -13.01
CA VAL A 228 18.17 6.30 -12.25
C VAL A 228 18.07 7.64 -12.94
N GLY A 229 17.78 8.68 -12.16
CA GLY A 229 17.68 10.02 -12.70
C GLY A 229 17.13 11.01 -11.70
N ASP A 230 16.87 12.21 -12.21
CA ASP A 230 16.36 13.33 -11.44
C ASP A 230 15.40 14.21 -12.23
N ILE A 231 14.53 14.88 -11.48
CA ILE A 231 13.60 15.89 -11.96
C ILE A 231 13.59 17.05 -10.97
N THR A 232 13.69 18.29 -11.47
CA THR A 232 13.72 19.48 -10.62
C THR A 232 12.44 20.29 -10.79
N TRP A 233 11.82 20.65 -9.67
CA TRP A 233 10.77 21.65 -9.58
C TRP A 233 11.40 23.00 -9.24
N PRO A 234 11.45 23.97 -10.17
CA PRO A 234 12.02 25.27 -9.89
C PRO A 234 11.08 26.18 -9.10
N GLY A 235 11.65 27.08 -8.30
CA GLY A 235 10.91 28.19 -7.70
C GLY A 235 9.81 27.80 -6.69
N VAL A 236 9.98 26.68 -5.99
CA VAL A 236 9.03 26.20 -4.98
C VAL A 236 9.06 27.11 -3.75
N SER A 237 7.89 27.65 -3.41
CA SER A 237 7.65 28.48 -2.22
C SER A 237 6.58 27.90 -1.29
N VAL A 238 5.88 26.85 -1.73
CA VAL A 238 4.90 26.09 -0.94
C VAL A 238 5.46 24.70 -0.69
N PHE A 239 5.63 24.37 0.57
CA PHE A 239 6.29 23.15 1.02
C PHE A 239 5.26 22.19 1.60
N SER A 240 5.34 20.93 1.18
CA SER A 240 4.37 19.90 1.52
C SER A 240 4.97 18.52 1.26
N PRO A 241 4.25 17.41 1.50
CA PRO A 241 4.62 16.16 0.88
C PRO A 241 4.68 16.31 -0.64
N PHE A 242 5.75 15.81 -1.25
CA PHE A 242 5.95 15.75 -2.69
C PHE A 242 6.05 14.30 -3.13
N SER A 243 5.57 13.98 -4.32
CA SER A 243 5.64 12.64 -4.89
C SER A 243 5.96 12.72 -6.37
N LEU A 244 6.65 11.71 -6.89
CA LEU A 244 6.64 11.45 -8.33
C LEU A 244 5.21 11.11 -8.76
N ALA A 245 4.86 11.49 -9.99
CA ALA A 245 3.53 11.38 -10.54
C ALA A 245 3.57 11.04 -12.03
N SER A 246 2.41 10.74 -12.62
CA SER A 246 2.27 10.46 -14.05
C SER A 246 1.12 11.26 -14.62
N ASN A 247 1.29 11.77 -15.85
CA ASN A 247 0.23 12.45 -16.59
C ASN A 247 -0.57 11.51 -17.51
N THR A 248 -0.24 10.22 -17.57
CA THR A 248 -1.04 9.20 -18.28
C THR A 248 -1.31 7.96 -17.43
N LEU A 249 -2.36 7.24 -17.82
CA LEU A 249 -2.82 6.02 -17.15
C LEU A 249 -1.89 4.80 -17.39
N ALA A 250 -1.20 4.76 -18.53
CA ALA A 250 -0.50 3.56 -19.02
C ALA A 250 0.92 3.41 -18.45
N ASP A 251 1.47 4.47 -17.87
CA ASP A 251 2.85 4.53 -17.42
C ASP A 251 2.99 4.93 -15.95
N ASN A 252 4.05 4.44 -15.30
CA ASN A 252 4.45 4.65 -13.91
C ASN A 252 3.51 4.05 -12.85
N PRO A 253 3.13 2.77 -12.95
CA PRO A 253 1.74 2.45 -12.71
C PRO A 253 1.42 1.78 -11.33
N LEU A 254 0.11 1.69 -11.02
CA LEU A 254 -0.53 1.40 -9.73
C LEU A 254 -0.43 -0.07 -9.17
N PRO A 255 -0.66 -0.29 -7.85
CA PRO A 255 -0.86 -1.61 -7.25
C PRO A 255 -2.10 -2.36 -7.77
N ILE A 256 -2.06 -3.69 -7.71
CA ILE A 256 -3.13 -4.60 -8.19
C ILE A 256 -4.40 -4.46 -7.36
N THR A 257 -5.56 -4.39 -8.01
CA THR A 257 -6.88 -4.37 -7.36
C THR A 257 -7.82 -5.45 -7.90
N ILE A 258 -8.71 -5.97 -7.05
CA ILE A 258 -9.75 -6.97 -7.42
C ILE A 258 -11.04 -6.23 -7.74
N ASN A 259 -11.56 -6.40 -8.95
CA ASN A 259 -12.86 -5.84 -9.33
C ASN A 259 -14.00 -6.75 -8.90
N TYR A 260 -13.89 -8.06 -9.17
CA TYR A 260 -14.84 -9.08 -8.72
C TYR A 260 -14.23 -10.49 -8.71
N PHE A 261 -14.82 -11.37 -7.91
CA PHE A 261 -14.57 -12.81 -7.93
C PHE A 261 -15.88 -13.57 -7.64
N ASN A 262 -16.30 -14.39 -8.58
CA ASN A 262 -17.58 -15.11 -8.54
C ASN A 262 -17.37 -16.59 -8.86
N GLY A 263 -18.37 -17.42 -8.54
CA GLY A 263 -18.38 -18.81 -8.92
C GLY A 263 -19.77 -19.41 -9.06
N ALA A 264 -19.88 -20.44 -9.87
CA ALA A 264 -21.12 -21.17 -10.15
C ALA A 264 -20.84 -22.66 -10.34
N LYS A 265 -21.81 -23.51 -10.02
CA LYS A 265 -21.74 -24.96 -10.28
C LYS A 265 -22.36 -25.27 -11.64
N GLN A 266 -21.67 -26.07 -12.46
CA GLN A 266 -22.19 -26.55 -13.75
C GLN A 266 -21.73 -27.99 -13.99
N ASN A 267 -22.67 -28.90 -14.25
CA ASN A 267 -22.40 -30.31 -14.60
C ASN A 267 -21.47 -31.05 -13.63
N GLY A 268 -21.51 -30.72 -12.33
CA GLY A 268 -20.64 -31.33 -11.32
C GLY A 268 -19.29 -30.62 -11.12
N ASN A 269 -18.95 -29.67 -12.00
CA ASN A 269 -17.77 -28.83 -11.91
C ASN A 269 -18.11 -27.48 -11.25
N HIS A 270 -17.09 -26.78 -10.78
CA HIS A 270 -17.21 -25.40 -10.31
C HIS A 270 -16.51 -24.47 -11.31
N LEU A 271 -17.27 -23.56 -11.89
CA LEU A 271 -16.75 -22.48 -12.74
C LEU A 271 -16.52 -21.26 -11.87
N LEU A 272 -15.31 -20.71 -11.94
CA LEU A 272 -14.88 -19.53 -11.22
C LEU A 272 -14.53 -18.46 -12.25
N ASN A 273 -14.94 -17.22 -12.03
CA ASN A 273 -14.59 -16.11 -12.90
C ASN A 273 -14.25 -14.84 -12.11
N TRP A 274 -13.27 -14.10 -12.59
CA TRP A 274 -12.80 -12.89 -11.92
C TRP A 274 -12.28 -11.83 -12.88
N LYS A 275 -12.16 -10.63 -12.33
CA LYS A 275 -11.50 -9.50 -12.97
C LYS A 275 -10.64 -8.77 -11.96
N VAL A 276 -9.43 -8.44 -12.41
CA VAL A 276 -8.45 -7.64 -11.67
C VAL A 276 -8.00 -6.47 -12.54
N THR A 277 -7.61 -5.39 -11.88
CA THR A 277 -6.91 -4.26 -12.47
C THR A 277 -5.44 -4.43 -12.14
N CYS A 278 -4.65 -4.77 -13.16
CA CYS A 278 -3.20 -4.98 -13.08
C CYS A 278 -2.48 -4.63 -14.38
N PHE A 279 -3.08 -3.77 -15.22
CA PHE A 279 -2.50 -3.28 -16.50
C PHE A 279 -1.16 -2.55 -16.32
N ASN A 280 -0.84 -2.32 -15.08
CA ASN A 280 -0.01 -1.30 -14.52
C ASN A 280 1.08 -1.95 -13.61
N THR A 281 1.16 -3.28 -13.63
CA THR A 281 2.24 -4.03 -13.00
C THR A 281 2.86 -4.95 -14.04
N PRO A 282 4.20 -5.04 -14.13
CA PRO A 282 4.82 -5.90 -15.12
C PRO A 282 4.49 -7.38 -14.85
N ASN A 283 4.34 -7.77 -13.58
CA ASN A 283 4.47 -9.16 -13.15
C ASN A 283 3.51 -9.52 -11.98
N ALA A 284 2.21 -9.63 -12.23
CA ALA A 284 1.24 -10.09 -11.22
C ALA A 284 1.15 -11.63 -11.20
N THR A 285 1.24 -12.26 -10.03
CA THR A 285 0.89 -13.68 -9.89
C THR A 285 -0.48 -13.81 -9.24
N LEU A 286 -1.42 -14.45 -9.93
CA LEU A 286 -2.74 -14.75 -9.39
C LEU A 286 -2.84 -16.25 -9.13
N GLU A 287 -3.10 -16.60 -7.87
CA GLU A 287 -3.35 -17.98 -7.45
C GLU A 287 -4.82 -18.12 -7.04
N LEU A 288 -5.54 -19.02 -7.68
CA LEU A 288 -6.85 -19.47 -7.22
C LEU A 288 -6.63 -20.59 -6.21
N GLU A 289 -7.06 -20.35 -4.98
CA GLU A 289 -6.93 -21.30 -3.89
C GLU A 289 -8.28 -21.92 -3.53
N ARG A 290 -8.26 -23.20 -3.15
CA ARG A 290 -9.43 -23.96 -2.69
C ARG A 290 -9.21 -24.49 -1.27
N SER A 291 -10.28 -24.53 -0.49
CA SER A 291 -10.33 -25.11 0.85
C SER A 291 -11.61 -25.94 1.02
N THR A 292 -11.56 -27.00 1.83
CA THR A 292 -12.73 -27.82 2.21
C THR A 292 -13.25 -27.52 3.62
N ASP A 293 -12.49 -26.76 4.41
CA ASP A 293 -12.80 -26.39 5.80
C ASP A 293 -12.93 -24.86 6.01
N GLY A 294 -12.64 -24.08 4.96
CA GLY A 294 -12.65 -22.61 4.99
C GLY A 294 -11.46 -21.99 5.74
N ARG A 295 -10.46 -22.80 6.12
CA ARG A 295 -9.28 -22.38 6.90
C ARG A 295 -7.98 -22.69 6.19
N ASN A 296 -7.82 -23.94 5.74
CA ASN A 296 -6.64 -24.43 5.06
C ASN A 296 -6.87 -24.37 3.55
N TYR A 297 -6.14 -23.49 2.87
CA TYR A 297 -6.25 -23.25 1.44
C TYR A 297 -5.06 -23.83 0.68
N SER A 298 -5.33 -24.46 -0.45
CA SER A 298 -4.32 -24.97 -1.39
C SER A 298 -4.53 -24.35 -2.77
N SER A 299 -3.45 -23.91 -3.41
CA SER A 299 -3.48 -23.41 -4.80
C SER A 299 -3.90 -24.53 -5.75
N ILE A 300 -4.93 -24.27 -6.56
CA ILE A 300 -5.44 -25.20 -7.59
C ILE A 300 -5.21 -24.68 -9.01
N TYR A 301 -4.91 -23.39 -9.14
CA TYR A 301 -4.55 -22.76 -10.40
C TYR A 301 -3.69 -21.53 -10.13
N SER A 302 -2.69 -21.32 -10.96
CA SER A 302 -1.82 -20.14 -10.90
C SER A 302 -1.60 -19.61 -12.30
N ILE A 303 -1.68 -18.30 -12.44
CA ILE A 303 -1.38 -17.61 -13.70
C ILE A 303 -0.53 -16.38 -13.44
N TYR A 304 0.44 -16.20 -14.32
CA TYR A 304 1.16 -14.96 -14.46
C TYR A 304 0.36 -14.00 -15.34
N ALA A 305 -0.15 -12.91 -14.76
CA ALA A 305 -0.90 -11.92 -15.49
C ALA A 305 -0.01 -10.73 -15.89
N THR A 306 0.20 -10.59 -17.19
CA THR A 306 0.77 -9.39 -17.80
C THR A 306 -0.28 -8.27 -17.89
N ALA A 307 0.18 -7.05 -18.11
CA ALA A 307 -0.69 -5.90 -18.34
C ALA A 307 -1.82 -6.16 -19.37
N LEU A 308 -1.47 -6.75 -20.51
CA LEU A 308 -2.43 -7.12 -21.56
C LEU A 308 -3.41 -8.20 -21.07
N ARG A 309 -2.92 -9.21 -20.35
CA ARG A 309 -3.80 -10.26 -19.81
C ARG A 309 -4.80 -9.70 -18.80
N CYS A 310 -4.38 -8.72 -18.00
CA CYS A 310 -5.23 -8.04 -17.04
C CYS A 310 -6.41 -7.33 -17.72
N GLN A 311 -6.33 -6.94 -19.01
CA GLN A 311 -7.43 -6.29 -19.76
C GLN A 311 -8.62 -7.20 -20.04
N GLN A 312 -8.44 -8.51 -19.98
CA GLN A 312 -9.53 -9.47 -20.17
C GLN A 312 -10.01 -10.07 -18.84
N PRO A 313 -11.26 -10.56 -18.74
CA PRO A 313 -11.69 -11.38 -17.62
C PRO A 313 -10.85 -12.66 -17.53
N PHE A 314 -10.86 -13.29 -16.35
CA PHE A 314 -10.27 -14.59 -16.13
C PHE A 314 -11.37 -15.57 -15.74
N ASP A 315 -11.14 -16.82 -16.11
CA ASP A 315 -12.01 -17.92 -15.76
C ASP A 315 -11.16 -19.17 -15.49
N TYR A 316 -11.72 -20.05 -14.67
CA TYR A 316 -11.17 -21.36 -14.40
C TYR A 316 -12.28 -22.33 -14.02
N THR A 317 -12.20 -23.56 -14.52
CA THR A 317 -13.12 -24.63 -14.16
C THR A 317 -12.41 -25.66 -13.28
N ASP A 318 -12.82 -25.75 -12.02
CA ASP A 318 -12.47 -26.87 -11.14
C ASP A 318 -13.30 -28.09 -11.56
N ASN A 319 -12.66 -28.99 -12.30
CA ASN A 319 -13.26 -30.23 -12.83
C ASN A 319 -13.34 -31.37 -11.80
N ALA A 320 -12.72 -31.20 -10.63
CA ALA A 320 -12.76 -32.18 -9.56
C ALA A 320 -12.91 -31.50 -8.19
N PRO A 321 -14.02 -30.76 -7.96
CA PRO A 321 -14.25 -30.16 -6.67
C PRO A 321 -14.37 -31.26 -5.60
N ALA A 322 -13.90 -30.99 -4.39
CA ALA A 322 -13.98 -31.98 -3.30
C ALA A 322 -15.44 -32.22 -2.90
N LYS A 323 -15.77 -33.40 -2.36
CA LYS A 323 -17.15 -33.66 -1.90
C LYS A 323 -17.54 -32.70 -0.77
N GLY A 324 -18.76 -32.17 -0.83
CA GLY A 324 -19.28 -31.22 0.16
C GLY A 324 -18.97 -29.76 -0.21
N THR A 325 -18.80 -28.90 0.79
CA THR A 325 -18.56 -27.46 0.57
C THR A 325 -17.11 -27.20 0.17
N ASN A 326 -16.92 -26.44 -0.91
CA ASN A 326 -15.63 -25.95 -1.36
C ASN A 326 -15.62 -24.43 -1.23
N TYR A 327 -14.58 -23.89 -0.62
CA TYR A 327 -14.34 -22.47 -0.49
C TYR A 327 -13.22 -22.07 -1.44
N TYR A 328 -13.43 -21.02 -2.21
CA TYR A 328 -12.48 -20.49 -3.16
C TYR A 328 -12.12 -19.06 -2.78
N ARG A 329 -10.87 -18.67 -3.00
CA ARG A 329 -10.40 -17.28 -2.94
C ARG A 329 -9.29 -17.07 -3.96
N LEU A 330 -9.11 -15.84 -4.40
CA LEU A 330 -7.91 -15.43 -5.11
C LEU A 330 -6.89 -14.91 -4.12
N LYS A 331 -5.66 -15.35 -4.29
CA LYS A 331 -4.46 -14.78 -3.70
C LYS A 331 -3.70 -14.09 -4.82
N MET A 332 -3.55 -12.79 -4.71
CA MET A 332 -2.75 -12.01 -5.65
C MET A 332 -1.44 -11.66 -4.97
N THR A 333 -0.35 -11.96 -5.65
CA THR A 333 0.97 -11.52 -5.28
C THR A 333 1.37 -10.49 -6.33
N ASP A 334 1.48 -9.24 -5.91
CA ASP A 334 2.03 -8.22 -6.79
C ASP A 334 3.54 -8.43 -6.99
N ALA A 335 4.12 -7.62 -7.85
CA ALA A 335 5.53 -7.74 -8.17
C ALA A 335 6.44 -7.37 -6.97
N ASP A 336 5.91 -6.77 -5.90
CA ASP A 336 6.58 -6.51 -4.60
C ASP A 336 6.47 -7.69 -3.63
N GLY A 337 5.81 -8.78 -4.02
CA GLY A 337 5.55 -9.91 -3.13
C GLY A 337 4.45 -9.62 -2.11
N LYS A 338 3.78 -8.46 -2.18
CA LYS A 338 2.66 -8.14 -1.31
C LYS A 338 1.47 -8.97 -1.71
N ILE A 339 0.87 -9.62 -0.70
CA ILE A 339 -0.23 -10.55 -0.88
C ILE A 339 -1.54 -9.84 -0.54
N THR A 340 -2.50 -9.94 -1.46
CA THR A 340 -3.88 -9.48 -1.26
C THR A 340 -4.85 -10.62 -1.57
N TYR A 341 -5.93 -10.74 -0.79
CA TYR A 341 -6.93 -11.79 -0.97
C TYR A 341 -8.28 -11.22 -1.42
N SER A 342 -9.03 -11.99 -2.21
CA SER A 342 -10.44 -11.72 -2.50
C SER A 342 -11.35 -12.03 -1.31
N SER A 343 -12.63 -11.67 -1.45
CA SER A 343 -13.71 -12.33 -0.70
C SER A 343 -13.77 -13.83 -1.03
N ILE A 344 -14.39 -14.60 -0.14
CA ILE A 344 -14.51 -16.06 -0.30
C ILE A 344 -15.80 -16.39 -1.04
N VAL A 345 -15.68 -17.20 -2.10
CA VAL A 345 -16.81 -17.82 -2.79
C VAL A 345 -16.96 -19.25 -2.27
N HIS A 346 -18.17 -19.68 -1.94
CA HIS A 346 -18.44 -21.07 -1.52
C HIS A 346 -19.39 -21.79 -2.48
N LEU A 347 -19.06 -23.02 -2.84
CA LEU A 347 -19.83 -23.85 -3.77
C LEU A 347 -19.88 -25.29 -3.25
N ILE A 348 -21.05 -25.93 -3.38
CA ILE A 348 -21.27 -27.28 -2.83
C ILE A 348 -21.22 -28.33 -3.94
N ASN A 349 -20.18 -29.16 -3.88
CA ASN A 349 -20.06 -30.36 -4.70
C ASN A 349 -20.46 -31.60 -3.92
N ALA A 350 -21.74 -31.68 -3.55
CA ALA A 350 -22.27 -32.87 -2.90
C ALA A 350 -22.77 -33.88 -3.94
N VAL A 351 -22.56 -35.18 -3.67
CA VAL A 351 -23.13 -36.33 -4.41
C VAL A 351 -24.61 -36.54 -4.04
N LYS A 352 -25.02 -36.03 -2.86
CA LYS A 352 -26.40 -36.02 -2.35
C LYS A 352 -26.65 -34.77 -1.54
N GLY A 353 -27.89 -34.32 -1.50
CA GLY A 353 -28.35 -33.23 -0.65
C GLY A 353 -28.44 -31.87 -1.32
N MET A 354 -28.72 -30.85 -0.51
CA MET A 354 -29.11 -29.53 -0.99
C MET A 354 -28.88 -28.46 0.07
N ASP A 355 -28.64 -27.21 -0.35
CA ASP A 355 -28.47 -26.06 0.54
C ASP A 355 -29.26 -24.85 0.02
N ILE A 356 -29.78 -24.06 0.96
CA ILE A 356 -30.53 -22.84 0.68
C ILE A 356 -29.56 -21.66 0.81
N LEU A 357 -29.22 -21.04 -0.32
CA LEU A 357 -28.16 -20.04 -0.42
C LEU A 357 -28.64 -18.68 0.09
N ASN A 358 -29.69 -18.12 -0.53
CA ASN A 358 -30.27 -16.84 -0.16
C ASN A 358 -31.70 -16.66 -0.70
N ILE A 359 -32.31 -15.54 -0.31
CA ILE A 359 -33.60 -15.04 -0.81
C ILE A 359 -33.33 -13.70 -1.51
N ALA A 360 -33.85 -13.54 -2.73
CA ALA A 360 -33.73 -12.30 -3.48
C ALA A 360 -35.00 -11.97 -4.28
N PRO A 361 -35.46 -10.70 -4.26
CA PRO A 361 -34.97 -9.60 -3.44
C PRO A 361 -35.39 -9.74 -1.96
N ASN A 362 -34.66 -9.10 -1.06
CA ASN A 362 -35.06 -8.88 0.33
C ASN A 362 -34.59 -7.46 0.72
N PRO A 363 -35.49 -6.49 0.99
CA PRO A 363 -36.95 -6.61 1.18
C PRO A 363 -37.77 -6.94 -0.08
N ILE A 364 -38.99 -7.44 0.12
CA ILE A 364 -39.93 -7.85 -0.94
C ILE A 364 -41.05 -6.82 -1.06
N VAL A 365 -41.13 -6.14 -2.21
CA VAL A 365 -42.12 -5.06 -2.44
C VAL A 365 -43.36 -5.55 -3.19
N ASN A 366 -43.20 -6.46 -4.16
CA ASN A 366 -44.30 -6.87 -5.06
C ASN A 366 -44.93 -8.22 -4.68
N GLY A 367 -44.64 -8.70 -3.46
CA GLY A 367 -45.05 -10.01 -2.95
C GLY A 367 -44.48 -11.21 -3.70
N ASN A 368 -43.42 -11.03 -4.50
CA ASN A 368 -42.75 -12.10 -5.24
C ASN A 368 -41.24 -12.06 -4.97
N PHE A 369 -40.63 -13.22 -4.74
CA PHE A 369 -39.18 -13.36 -4.63
C PHE A 369 -38.73 -14.74 -5.10
N ASN A 370 -37.42 -14.94 -5.18
CA ASN A 370 -36.82 -16.23 -5.48
C ASN A 370 -36.01 -16.74 -4.29
N VAL A 371 -36.20 -18.01 -3.97
CA VAL A 371 -35.28 -18.76 -3.11
C VAL A 371 -34.23 -19.39 -4.00
N LYS A 372 -32.95 -19.09 -3.73
CA LYS A 372 -31.83 -19.68 -4.48
C LYS A 372 -31.35 -20.92 -3.75
N ILE A 373 -31.43 -22.07 -4.42
CA ILE A 373 -31.14 -23.39 -3.84
C ILE A 373 -30.13 -24.08 -4.73
N SER A 374 -29.13 -24.72 -4.12
CA SER A 374 -28.25 -25.66 -4.82
C SER A 374 -28.63 -27.08 -4.43
N ALA A 375 -28.91 -27.94 -5.41
CA ALA A 375 -29.20 -29.35 -5.19
C ALA A 375 -28.16 -30.24 -5.89
N ALA A 376 -27.79 -31.34 -5.25
CA ALA A 376 -26.86 -32.33 -5.79
C ALA A 376 -27.47 -33.16 -6.93
N GLU A 377 -28.75 -33.50 -6.80
CA GLU A 377 -29.50 -34.35 -7.72
C GLU A 377 -30.96 -33.87 -7.82
N LYS A 378 -31.72 -34.45 -8.76
CA LYS A 378 -33.15 -34.18 -8.85
C LYS A 378 -33.84 -34.69 -7.58
N THR A 379 -34.48 -33.81 -6.83
CA THR A 379 -35.12 -34.14 -5.56
C THR A 379 -36.34 -33.25 -5.30
N GLN A 380 -37.14 -33.59 -4.29
CA GLN A 380 -38.23 -32.75 -3.81
C GLN A 380 -37.83 -32.09 -2.48
N MET A 381 -38.24 -30.84 -2.31
CA MET A 381 -38.11 -30.10 -1.07
C MET A 381 -39.46 -29.51 -0.66
N GLU A 382 -39.77 -29.60 0.63
CA GLU A 382 -40.78 -28.77 1.28
C GLU A 382 -40.06 -27.60 1.98
N MET A 383 -40.50 -26.38 1.70
CA MET A 383 -40.15 -25.18 2.44
C MET A 383 -41.38 -24.66 3.19
N LEU A 384 -41.15 -24.06 4.35
CA LEU A 384 -42.18 -23.48 5.20
C LEU A 384 -41.90 -21.99 5.36
N ILE A 385 -42.92 -21.16 5.19
CA ILE A 385 -42.89 -19.78 5.63
C ILE A 385 -43.64 -19.70 6.95
N THR A 386 -42.99 -19.10 7.96
CA THR A 386 -43.59 -18.86 9.26
C THR A 386 -43.53 -17.38 9.62
N ASP A 387 -44.40 -16.98 10.54
CA ASP A 387 -44.16 -15.75 11.30
C ASP A 387 -43.01 -15.92 12.31
N MET A 388 -42.73 -14.85 13.05
CA MET A 388 -41.69 -14.82 14.09
C MET A 388 -42.03 -15.67 15.33
N GLN A 389 -43.28 -16.16 15.45
CA GLN A 389 -43.72 -17.08 16.51
C GLN A 389 -43.65 -18.55 16.05
N GLY A 390 -43.21 -18.81 14.82
CA GLY A 390 -43.09 -20.16 14.24
C GLY A 390 -44.41 -20.74 13.73
N ARG A 391 -45.49 -19.95 13.65
CA ARG A 391 -46.76 -20.42 13.05
C ARG A 391 -46.57 -20.55 11.55
N VAL A 392 -46.87 -21.71 10.99
CA VAL A 392 -46.77 -21.98 9.55
C VAL A 392 -47.87 -21.21 8.81
N LEU A 393 -47.46 -20.30 7.93
CA LEU A 393 -48.35 -19.48 7.11
C LEU A 393 -48.48 -20.01 5.69
N GLN A 394 -47.42 -20.62 5.16
CA GLN A 394 -47.41 -21.18 3.81
C GLN A 394 -46.46 -22.37 3.72
N LYS A 395 -46.85 -23.37 2.93
CA LYS A 395 -46.02 -24.50 2.54
C LYS A 395 -45.72 -24.45 1.05
N ILE A 396 -44.48 -24.71 0.69
CA ILE A 396 -44.01 -24.63 -0.70
C ILE A 396 -43.32 -25.94 -1.04
N ASN A 397 -43.92 -26.71 -1.94
CA ASN A 397 -43.29 -27.91 -2.49
C ASN A 397 -42.59 -27.56 -3.79
N ALA A 398 -41.29 -27.84 -3.86
CA ALA A 398 -40.46 -27.56 -5.03
C ALA A 398 -39.83 -28.84 -5.56
N ASN A 399 -40.00 -29.10 -6.85
CA ASN A 399 -39.22 -30.08 -7.59
C ASN A 399 -37.91 -29.42 -8.01
N LEU A 400 -36.79 -29.92 -7.49
CA LEU A 400 -35.48 -29.40 -7.79
C LEU A 400 -34.81 -30.24 -8.86
N ILE A 401 -34.11 -29.56 -9.75
CA ILE A 401 -33.15 -30.19 -10.66
C ILE A 401 -31.76 -30.20 -10.02
N ALA A 402 -30.87 -31.06 -10.52
CA ALA A 402 -29.47 -31.00 -10.14
C ALA A 402 -28.87 -29.64 -10.52
N GLY A 403 -28.09 -29.05 -9.61
CA GLY A 403 -27.49 -27.72 -9.78
C GLY A 403 -28.30 -26.60 -9.16
N PHE A 404 -28.27 -25.42 -9.79
CA PHE A 404 -28.87 -24.21 -9.25
C PHE A 404 -30.37 -24.14 -9.60
N ASN A 405 -31.18 -23.84 -8.58
CA ASN A 405 -32.61 -23.68 -8.68
C ASN A 405 -32.99 -22.29 -8.17
N ALA A 406 -33.86 -21.61 -8.90
CA ALA A 406 -34.52 -20.39 -8.44
C ALA A 406 -36.01 -20.71 -8.30
N ILE A 407 -36.47 -20.85 -7.06
CA ILE A 407 -37.86 -21.19 -6.79
C ILE A 407 -38.64 -19.89 -6.59
N PRO A 408 -39.56 -19.55 -7.52
CA PRO A 408 -40.40 -18.38 -7.36
C PRO A 408 -41.39 -18.62 -6.23
N VAL A 409 -41.50 -17.66 -5.32
CA VAL A 409 -42.39 -17.68 -4.18
C VAL A 409 -43.24 -16.43 -4.20
N ASN A 410 -44.56 -16.63 -4.12
CA ASN A 410 -45.54 -15.56 -3.96
C ASN A 410 -46.04 -15.53 -2.52
N VAL A 411 -45.98 -14.34 -1.92
CA VAL A 411 -46.40 -14.01 -0.55
C VAL A 411 -47.38 -12.84 -0.53
N ARG A 412 -48.11 -12.58 -1.64
CA ARG A 412 -49.06 -11.46 -1.71
C ARG A 412 -50.24 -11.60 -0.74
N SER A 413 -50.52 -12.80 -0.28
CA SER A 413 -51.53 -13.07 0.75
C SER A 413 -51.06 -12.77 2.17
N LEU A 414 -49.77 -12.50 2.38
CA LEU A 414 -49.19 -12.18 3.68
C LEU A 414 -49.10 -10.65 3.84
N ALA A 415 -49.38 -10.16 5.05
CA ALA A 415 -49.27 -8.74 5.37
C ALA A 415 -47.79 -8.29 5.39
N ALA A 416 -47.53 -6.99 5.28
CA ALA A 416 -46.20 -6.42 5.50
C ALA A 416 -45.67 -6.82 6.89
N GLY A 417 -44.39 -7.20 6.96
CA GLY A 417 -43.80 -7.74 8.19
C GLY A 417 -42.53 -8.56 7.96
N THR A 418 -41.98 -9.10 9.05
CA THR A 418 -40.80 -9.97 9.02
C THR A 418 -41.20 -11.43 9.17
N TYR A 419 -40.61 -12.29 8.34
CA TYR A 419 -40.93 -13.71 8.26
C TYR A 419 -39.67 -14.56 8.21
N GLN A 420 -39.84 -15.86 8.42
CA GLN A 420 -38.78 -16.85 8.33
C GLN A 420 -39.14 -17.90 7.28
N LEU A 421 -38.17 -18.23 6.43
CA LEU A 421 -38.21 -19.37 5.54
C LEU A 421 -37.41 -20.50 6.16
N TYR A 422 -38.06 -21.63 6.39
CA TYR A 422 -37.46 -22.88 6.80
C TYR A 422 -37.38 -23.82 5.61
N GLY A 423 -36.28 -24.54 5.48
CA GLY A 423 -36.22 -25.71 4.61
C GLY A 423 -35.28 -26.76 5.17
N ASN A 424 -35.71 -28.01 5.10
CA ASN A 424 -34.94 -29.14 5.56
C ASN A 424 -33.94 -29.56 4.48
N THR A 425 -32.66 -29.63 4.85
CA THR A 425 -31.59 -30.17 4.01
C THR A 425 -31.54 -31.69 4.14
N ALA A 426 -30.93 -32.37 3.17
CA ALA A 426 -30.95 -33.84 3.12
C ALA A 426 -30.17 -34.54 4.25
N ASP A 427 -29.42 -33.79 5.07
CA ASP A 427 -28.79 -34.26 6.30
C ASP A 427 -29.70 -34.11 7.54
N GLY A 428 -30.97 -33.72 7.35
CA GLY A 428 -31.95 -33.53 8.42
C GLY A 428 -31.79 -32.21 9.18
N ARG A 429 -30.87 -31.34 8.76
CA ARG A 429 -30.72 -30.00 9.34
C ARG A 429 -31.74 -29.04 8.74
N THR A 430 -32.18 -28.06 9.52
CA THR A 430 -33.09 -27.03 9.03
C THR A 430 -32.33 -25.74 8.81
N ARG A 431 -32.32 -25.25 7.57
CA ARG A 431 -31.83 -23.91 7.25
C ARG A 431 -32.94 -22.89 7.48
N VAL A 432 -32.58 -21.76 8.09
CA VAL A 432 -33.49 -20.65 8.40
C VAL A 432 -32.96 -19.38 7.75
N LEU A 433 -33.76 -18.78 6.86
CA LEU A 433 -33.49 -17.47 6.27
C LEU A 433 -34.57 -16.48 6.69
N ARG A 434 -34.19 -15.26 7.02
CA ARG A 434 -35.10 -14.20 7.45
C ARG A 434 -35.32 -13.21 6.31
N PHE A 435 -36.57 -12.80 6.08
CA PHE A 435 -36.92 -11.86 5.02
C PHE A 435 -38.03 -10.89 5.46
N VAL A 436 -38.13 -9.75 4.76
CA VAL A 436 -39.06 -8.67 5.06
C VAL A 436 -39.99 -8.43 3.86
N ILE A 437 -41.30 -8.38 4.11
CA ILE A 437 -42.32 -7.93 3.17
C ILE A 437 -42.66 -6.47 3.52
N GLN A 438 -42.66 -5.59 2.52
CA GLN A 438 -43.00 -4.17 2.68
C GLN A 438 -44.44 -3.86 2.26
#